data_AF-A0A1I2G2W6-F1
#
_entry.id   AF-A0A1I2G2W6-F1
#
_cell.length_a   1.000
_cell.length_b   1.000
_cell.length_c   1.000
_cell.angle_alpha   90.00
_cell.angle_beta   90.00
_cell.angle_gamma   90.00
#
_symmetry.space_group_name_H-M   'P 1'
#
loop_
_entity.id
_entity.type
_entity.pdbx_description
1 polymer ?
#
loop_
_entity_poly.entity_id
_entity_poly.type
_entity_poly.pdbx_seq_one_letter_code
_entity_poly.pdbx_strand_id
1 'polypeptide(L)'
;MYKQNLLIFFVLLFSFETVQSQDYNPLKPIGKKAKIVTAYGNKFVEVFDTEDVQRVGSVLINIHTKKIVALLNSDSLLRAVSDNSSASRWYSIDPLADQFTSWSPYHFAYDNPISFNDPDGRSAEWVPSIQINKDKNGNETGGQVVVQMEKGDNAKTLASYLGVGGKKAEQLMSTMDKSGTIKLSDDVPGVSAINGAINDMITNSDNYSHNWLGATETFGDKNYNCWTCALAVTQGETPDFSKITSQSSFISDIKNNYTNVSSDPSKFQFGKTAISFGSRRDFGLGDVEVSHGAVYLGKSKDGTVYVFTKNGFYYPPQISTLKATVSEYNPVMGVNGEKGNGYYNPKR
;
A
#
# COMPACT_ATOMS: atom_id res chain seq x y z
N MET A 1 -6.16 -68.57 -44.66
CA MET A 1 -6.47 -67.54 -43.65
C MET A 1 -5.17 -66.92 -43.07
N TYR A 2 -4.20 -66.52 -43.92
CA TYR A 2 -2.90 -65.95 -43.52
C TYR A 2 -2.32 -65.03 -44.62
N LYS A 3 -3.12 -64.08 -45.12
CA LYS A 3 -2.65 -63.10 -46.14
C LYS A 3 -2.96 -61.63 -45.78
N GLN A 4 -3.39 -61.34 -44.55
CA GLN A 4 -3.68 -59.98 -44.09
C GLN A 4 -2.69 -59.39 -43.08
N ASN A 5 -1.72 -60.18 -42.59
CA ASN A 5 -0.78 -59.71 -41.54
C ASN A 5 0.62 -59.31 -42.04
N LEU A 6 0.92 -59.42 -43.35
CA LEU A 6 2.24 -59.04 -43.88
C LEU A 6 2.32 -57.57 -44.31
N LEU A 7 1.18 -56.93 -44.59
CA LEU A 7 1.15 -55.52 -45.04
C LEU A 7 1.26 -54.52 -43.88
N ILE A 8 0.88 -54.91 -42.66
CA ILE A 8 0.95 -54.04 -41.48
C ILE A 8 2.38 -53.95 -40.92
N PHE A 9 3.23 -54.96 -41.17
CA PHE A 9 4.61 -54.95 -40.70
C PHE A 9 5.56 -54.11 -41.58
N PHE A 10 5.21 -53.87 -42.85
CA PHE A 10 6.01 -53.04 -43.76
C PHE A 10 5.70 -51.54 -43.70
N VAL A 11 4.52 -51.15 -43.19
CA VAL A 11 4.12 -49.74 -43.07
C VAL A 11 4.63 -49.09 -41.77
N LEU A 12 4.95 -49.87 -40.74
CA LEU A 12 5.50 -49.36 -39.47
C LEU A 12 7.03 -49.14 -39.47
N LEU A 13 7.73 -49.48 -40.56
CA LEU A 13 9.18 -49.30 -40.71
C LEU A 13 9.59 -48.06 -41.52
N PHE A 14 8.63 -47.25 -41.98
CA PHE A 14 8.88 -46.10 -42.89
C PHE A 14 8.48 -44.74 -42.31
N SER A 15 8.46 -44.60 -40.99
CA SER A 15 8.32 -43.30 -40.32
C SER A 15 9.40 -43.09 -39.26
N PHE A 16 10.63 -43.45 -39.59
CA PHE A 16 11.78 -42.70 -39.10
C PHE A 16 12.00 -41.54 -40.07
N GLU A 17 11.29 -40.43 -39.85
CA GLU A 17 11.81 -39.16 -40.37
C GLU A 17 13.15 -38.93 -39.67
N THR A 18 14.23 -39.19 -40.39
CA THR A 18 15.52 -38.60 -40.06
C THR A 18 15.32 -37.10 -40.07
N VAL A 19 15.24 -36.49 -38.89
CA VAL A 19 15.38 -35.04 -38.72
C VAL A 19 16.76 -34.70 -39.28
N GLN A 20 16.82 -34.32 -40.55
CA GLN A 20 18.01 -33.71 -41.10
C GLN A 20 18.17 -32.38 -40.37
N SER A 21 19.16 -32.31 -39.50
CA SER A 21 19.67 -31.04 -38.98
C SER A 21 19.93 -30.14 -40.20
N GLN A 22 19.21 -29.03 -40.29
CA GLN A 22 19.44 -28.05 -41.35
C GLN A 22 20.83 -27.44 -41.14
N ASP A 23 21.73 -27.59 -42.12
CA ASP A 23 23.02 -26.90 -42.12
C ASP A 23 22.78 -25.38 -42.15
N TYR A 24 22.82 -24.76 -40.97
CA TYR A 24 22.63 -23.32 -40.81
C TYR A 24 23.87 -22.55 -41.27
N ASN A 25 23.71 -21.67 -42.28
CA ASN A 25 24.79 -20.81 -42.79
C ASN A 25 24.45 -19.33 -42.56
N PRO A 26 25.03 -18.67 -41.53
CA PRO A 26 24.81 -17.24 -41.24
C PRO A 26 25.37 -16.30 -42.31
N LEU A 27 26.24 -16.79 -43.22
CA LEU A 27 26.80 -15.99 -44.31
C LEU A 27 25.97 -16.05 -45.59
N LYS A 28 24.82 -16.73 -45.57
CA LYS A 28 23.90 -16.83 -46.71
C LYS A 28 23.47 -15.45 -47.26
N PRO A 29 23.17 -14.42 -46.44
CA PRO A 29 22.75 -13.11 -46.94
C PRO A 29 23.83 -12.39 -47.76
N ILE A 30 25.10 -12.60 -47.44
CA ILE A 30 26.24 -12.04 -48.17
C ILE A 30 26.78 -12.99 -49.25
N GLY A 31 26.03 -14.05 -49.59
CA GLY A 31 26.33 -14.98 -50.68
C GLY A 31 27.53 -15.89 -50.46
N LYS A 32 28.07 -15.99 -49.23
CA LYS A 32 29.26 -16.79 -48.95
C LYS A 32 28.89 -18.15 -48.36
N LYS A 33 29.63 -19.19 -48.76
CA LYS A 33 29.60 -20.53 -48.15
C LYS A 33 30.87 -20.71 -47.34
N ALA A 34 30.72 -20.97 -46.04
CA ALA A 34 31.82 -21.32 -45.15
C ALA A 34 31.42 -22.52 -44.29
N LYS A 35 32.40 -23.36 -43.94
CA LYS A 35 32.20 -24.44 -42.96
C LYS A 35 32.06 -23.80 -41.58
N ILE A 36 30.87 -23.87 -40.99
CA ILE A 36 30.63 -23.38 -39.63
C ILE A 36 31.23 -24.40 -38.66
N VAL A 37 32.17 -23.95 -37.84
CA VAL A 37 32.74 -24.74 -36.75
C VAL A 37 32.04 -24.30 -35.48
N THR A 38 31.29 -25.21 -34.86
CA THR A 38 30.63 -24.96 -33.57
C THR A 38 31.45 -25.60 -32.45
N ALA A 39 31.45 -25.00 -31.25
CA ALA A 39 32.20 -25.50 -30.10
C ALA A 39 31.79 -26.93 -29.70
N TYR A 40 30.54 -27.30 -29.98
CA TYR A 40 29.97 -28.61 -29.65
C TYR A 40 29.68 -29.51 -30.86
N GLY A 41 30.25 -29.23 -32.04
CA GLY A 41 30.20 -30.11 -33.21
C GLY A 41 28.78 -30.36 -33.75
N ASN A 42 28.12 -29.32 -34.27
CA ASN A 42 26.78 -29.33 -34.87
C ASN A 42 25.64 -29.82 -33.95
N LYS A 43 25.91 -30.11 -32.67
CA LYS A 43 24.86 -30.51 -31.71
C LYS A 43 23.89 -29.39 -31.37
N PHE A 44 24.34 -28.13 -31.45
CA PHE A 44 23.55 -26.96 -31.09
C PHE A 44 23.73 -25.85 -32.14
N VAL A 45 22.68 -25.09 -32.39
CA VAL A 45 22.76 -23.84 -33.15
C VAL A 45 23.38 -22.79 -32.23
N GLU A 46 24.66 -22.48 -32.44
CA GLU A 46 25.42 -21.54 -31.60
C GLU A 46 25.41 -20.10 -32.14
N VAL A 47 24.79 -19.88 -33.30
CA VAL A 47 24.67 -18.56 -33.91
C VAL A 47 23.22 -18.11 -33.82
N PHE A 48 22.98 -17.10 -33.01
CA PHE A 48 21.68 -16.45 -32.91
C PHE A 48 21.70 -15.28 -33.90
N ASP A 49 21.16 -15.45 -35.12
CA ASP A 49 20.80 -14.28 -35.93
C ASP A 49 19.65 -13.59 -35.20
N THR A 50 19.99 -12.55 -34.45
CA THR A 50 19.00 -11.57 -34.06
C THR A 50 18.72 -10.75 -35.29
N GLU A 51 17.69 -11.14 -36.05
CA GLU A 51 17.05 -10.22 -37.00
C GLU A 51 16.81 -8.88 -36.30
N ASP A 52 16.74 -7.77 -37.06
CA ASP A 52 16.66 -6.40 -36.55
C ASP A 52 15.60 -6.19 -35.44
N VAL A 53 14.65 -7.11 -35.34
CA VAL A 53 13.59 -7.16 -34.33
C VAL A 53 13.84 -8.29 -33.32
N GLN A 54 14.05 -7.92 -32.06
CA GLN A 54 14.13 -8.86 -30.94
C GLN A 54 12.82 -8.89 -30.16
N ARG A 55 12.38 -10.08 -29.77
CA ARG A 55 11.28 -10.26 -28.84
C ARG A 55 11.77 -10.17 -27.40
N VAL A 56 11.17 -9.28 -26.62
CA VAL A 56 11.33 -9.17 -25.17
C VAL A 56 9.95 -9.34 -24.54
N GLY A 57 9.67 -10.54 -24.02
CA GLY A 57 8.35 -10.86 -23.48
C GLY A 57 7.23 -10.73 -24.52
N SER A 58 6.26 -9.86 -24.23
CA SER A 58 5.14 -9.51 -25.10
C SER A 58 5.44 -8.36 -26.07
N VAL A 59 6.68 -7.89 -26.17
CA VAL A 59 7.04 -6.75 -27.04
C VAL A 59 8.05 -7.18 -28.09
N LEU A 60 7.82 -6.81 -29.35
CA LEU A 60 8.81 -6.84 -30.41
C LEU A 60 9.48 -5.47 -30.51
N ILE A 61 10.80 -5.42 -30.37
CA ILE A 61 11.58 -4.17 -30.39
C ILE A 61 12.61 -4.27 -31.50
N ASN A 62 12.72 -3.23 -32.32
CA ASN A 62 13.85 -3.11 -33.23
C ASN A 62 15.10 -2.70 -32.45
N ILE A 63 16.14 -3.54 -32.43
CA ILE A 63 17.32 -3.36 -31.58
C ILE A 63 18.23 -2.22 -32.03
N HIS A 64 18.18 -1.85 -33.32
CA HIS A 64 18.97 -0.74 -33.87
C HIS A 64 18.29 0.61 -33.65
N THR A 65 16.98 0.70 -33.90
CA THR A 65 16.25 1.95 -33.75
C THR A 65 15.67 2.16 -32.35
N LYS A 66 15.72 1.14 -31.48
CA LYS A 66 15.10 1.11 -30.15
C LYS A 66 13.60 1.43 -30.14
N LYS A 67 12.90 1.09 -31.23
CA LYS A 67 11.46 1.35 -31.38
C LYS A 67 10.67 0.06 -31.19
N ILE A 68 9.51 0.19 -30.54
CA ILE A 68 8.53 -0.91 -30.45
C ILE A 68 7.95 -1.13 -31.84
N VAL A 69 8.08 -2.36 -32.34
CA VAL A 69 7.55 -2.81 -33.62
C VAL A 69 6.13 -3.34 -33.45
N ALA A 70 5.88 -4.11 -32.39
CA ALA A 70 4.55 -4.64 -32.09
C ALA A 70 4.42 -5.05 -30.62
N LEU A 71 3.17 -5.04 -30.12
CA LEU A 71 2.78 -5.70 -28.88
C LEU A 71 2.11 -7.03 -29.25
N LEU A 72 2.64 -8.13 -28.72
CA LEU A 72 2.16 -9.49 -28.94
C LEU A 72 1.20 -9.90 -27.81
N ASN A 73 0.14 -10.63 -28.17
CA ASN A 73 -0.71 -11.30 -27.20
C ASN A 73 0.09 -12.39 -26.47
N SER A 74 -0.21 -12.59 -25.18
CA SER A 74 0.45 -13.61 -24.35
C SER A 74 0.06 -15.02 -24.78
N ASP A 75 1.01 -15.73 -25.41
CA ASP A 75 0.92 -17.15 -25.80
C ASP A 75 1.30 -18.08 -24.62
N SER A 76 0.80 -19.31 -24.62
CA SER A 76 1.23 -20.44 -23.80
C SER A 76 2.75 -20.61 -23.69
N LEU A 77 3.52 -20.42 -24.78
CA LEU A 77 4.99 -20.44 -24.74
C LEU A 77 5.55 -19.27 -23.91
N LEU A 78 4.93 -18.09 -24.00
CA LEU A 78 5.30 -16.96 -23.14
C LEU A 78 5.04 -17.26 -21.68
N ARG A 79 3.89 -17.86 -21.35
CA ARG A 79 3.56 -18.29 -19.97
C ARG A 79 4.58 -19.29 -19.41
N ALA A 80 5.03 -20.24 -20.24
CA ALA A 80 6.00 -21.25 -19.82
C ALA A 80 7.42 -20.70 -19.62
N VAL A 81 7.85 -19.73 -20.44
CA VAL A 81 9.19 -19.13 -20.34
C VAL A 81 9.22 -17.93 -19.38
N SER A 82 8.08 -17.30 -19.09
CA SER A 82 7.94 -16.24 -18.07
C SER A 82 7.81 -16.77 -16.64
N ASP A 83 7.71 -18.08 -16.45
CA ASP A 83 7.67 -18.70 -15.12
C ASP A 83 9.08 -18.66 -14.49
N ASN A 84 9.40 -17.59 -13.73
CA ASN A 84 10.64 -17.52 -12.94
C ASN A 84 10.52 -18.21 -11.58
N SER A 85 9.52 -19.05 -11.34
CA SER A 85 9.44 -19.77 -10.06
C SER A 85 10.74 -20.52 -9.72
N SER A 86 11.56 -20.87 -10.72
CA SER A 86 12.89 -21.46 -10.56
C SER A 86 14.05 -20.47 -10.43
N ALA A 87 13.91 -19.22 -10.89
CA ALA A 87 14.93 -18.19 -10.82
C ALA A 87 14.49 -17.17 -9.77
N SER A 88 14.91 -17.39 -8.52
CA SER A 88 14.58 -16.58 -7.34
C SER A 88 15.11 -15.13 -7.39
N ARG A 89 14.83 -14.40 -8.48
CA ARG A 89 15.28 -13.05 -8.80
C ARG A 89 14.19 -12.31 -9.59
N TRP A 90 14.17 -10.99 -9.48
CA TRP A 90 13.25 -10.13 -10.23
C TRP A 90 13.62 -10.02 -11.71
N TYR A 91 12.62 -9.83 -12.58
CA TYR A 91 12.80 -9.66 -14.04
C TYR A 91 13.23 -8.23 -14.44
N SER A 92 13.02 -7.28 -13.55
CA SER A 92 13.29 -5.85 -13.72
C SER A 92 14.01 -5.32 -12.49
N ILE A 93 14.74 -4.22 -12.66
CA ILE A 93 15.40 -3.52 -11.55
C ILE A 93 14.35 -3.16 -10.49
N ASP A 94 14.65 -3.44 -9.23
CA ASP A 94 13.89 -2.97 -8.09
C ASP A 94 13.80 -1.43 -8.13
N PRO A 95 12.59 -0.83 -8.14
CA PRO A 95 12.40 0.62 -8.08
C PRO A 95 13.06 1.29 -6.85
N LEU A 96 13.38 0.52 -5.81
CA LEU A 96 14.06 0.96 -4.59
C LEU A 96 15.55 0.56 -4.56
N ALA A 97 16.12 0.08 -5.67
CA ALA A 97 17.53 -0.33 -5.76
C ALA A 97 18.50 0.76 -5.25
N ASP A 98 18.16 2.04 -5.43
CA ASP A 98 18.94 3.18 -4.94
C ASP A 98 19.09 3.22 -3.41
N GLN A 99 18.16 2.59 -2.67
CA GLN A 99 18.25 2.47 -1.20
C GLN A 99 19.13 1.30 -0.75
N PHE A 100 19.54 0.44 -1.69
CA PHE A 100 20.26 -0.80 -1.43
C PHE A 100 21.52 -0.89 -2.32
N THR A 101 22.33 0.17 -2.33
CA THR A 101 23.52 0.29 -3.19
C THR A 101 24.55 -0.82 -3.03
N SER A 102 24.58 -1.48 -1.87
CA SER A 102 25.46 -2.63 -1.59
C SER A 102 24.95 -3.96 -2.12
N TRP A 103 23.73 -4.00 -2.68
CA TRP A 103 23.06 -5.21 -3.16
C TRP A 103 22.75 -5.11 -4.65
N SER A 104 22.63 -6.28 -5.30
CA SER A 104 22.20 -6.33 -6.69
C SER A 104 20.79 -5.73 -6.84
N PRO A 105 20.50 -4.93 -7.88
CA PRO A 105 19.16 -4.39 -8.14
C PRO A 105 18.10 -5.46 -8.45
N TYR A 106 18.50 -6.74 -8.47
CA TYR A 106 17.65 -7.90 -8.70
C TYR A 106 17.61 -8.87 -7.49
N HIS A 107 18.14 -8.46 -6.34
CA HIS A 107 18.21 -9.32 -5.15
C HIS A 107 16.80 -9.65 -4.63
N PHE A 108 16.63 -10.85 -4.09
CA PHE A 108 15.38 -11.29 -3.47
C PHE A 108 15.65 -11.64 -2.01
N ALA A 109 14.88 -11.06 -1.08
CA ALA A 109 14.92 -11.41 0.34
C ALA A 109 16.34 -11.38 0.97
N TYR A 110 17.22 -10.47 0.55
CA TYR A 110 18.64 -10.39 0.97
C TYR A 110 19.41 -11.72 0.84
N ASP A 111 19.08 -12.51 -0.19
CA ASP A 111 19.58 -13.87 -0.39
C ASP A 111 19.31 -14.83 0.78
N ASN A 112 18.35 -14.51 1.67
CA ASN A 112 17.92 -15.34 2.79
C ASN A 112 16.39 -15.49 2.83
N PRO A 113 15.82 -16.30 1.91
CA PRO A 113 14.38 -16.51 1.79
C PRO A 113 13.76 -17.36 2.92
N ILE A 114 14.60 -17.92 3.81
CA ILE A 114 14.16 -18.69 4.98
C ILE A 114 13.73 -17.73 6.09
N SER A 115 14.51 -16.66 6.30
CA SER A 115 14.22 -15.64 7.32
C SER A 115 13.36 -14.50 6.80
N PHE A 116 13.43 -14.21 5.49
CA PHE A 116 12.75 -13.07 4.88
C PHE A 116 11.89 -13.54 3.71
N ASN A 117 10.71 -12.97 3.56
CA ASN A 117 9.82 -13.22 2.44
C ASN A 117 9.40 -11.87 1.88
N ASP A 118 9.66 -11.65 0.60
CA ASP A 118 9.42 -10.39 -0.11
C ASP A 118 8.41 -10.63 -1.24
N PRO A 119 7.09 -10.70 -0.94
CA PRO A 119 6.10 -11.19 -1.89
C PRO A 119 5.81 -10.21 -3.04
N ASP A 120 6.18 -8.93 -2.89
CA ASP A 120 5.77 -7.84 -3.78
C ASP A 120 6.77 -6.66 -3.89
N GLY A 121 7.95 -6.73 -3.25
CA GLY A 121 8.96 -5.66 -3.30
C GLY A 121 8.53 -4.38 -2.57
N ARG A 122 7.55 -4.45 -1.67
CA ARG A 122 6.95 -3.28 -0.99
C ARG A 122 6.99 -3.43 0.53
N SER A 123 7.09 -2.29 1.21
CA SER A 123 7.10 -2.19 2.67
C SER A 123 5.87 -2.83 3.27
N ALA A 124 6.04 -3.52 4.38
CA ALA A 124 4.91 -3.90 5.21
C ALA A 124 4.27 -2.67 5.87
N GLU A 125 2.96 -2.76 6.06
CA GLU A 125 2.07 -1.66 6.34
C GLU A 125 1.17 -2.10 7.52
N TRP A 126 1.03 -1.27 8.55
CA TRP A 126 0.43 -1.67 9.83
C TRP A 126 -1.08 -1.37 9.86
N VAL A 127 -1.85 -2.13 10.63
CA VAL A 127 -3.29 -1.88 10.80
C VAL A 127 -3.57 -1.26 12.18
N PRO A 128 -3.99 0.02 12.26
CA PRO A 128 -4.28 0.65 13.53
C PRO A 128 -5.69 0.28 14.03
N SER A 129 -5.85 0.10 15.33
CA SER A 129 -7.16 -0.11 15.96
C SER A 129 -7.19 0.44 17.40
N ILE A 130 -8.37 0.46 18.02
CA ILE A 130 -8.56 0.88 19.41
C ILE A 130 -8.69 -0.37 20.27
N GLN A 131 -7.84 -0.48 21.29
CA GLN A 131 -7.96 -1.50 22.33
C GLN A 131 -8.54 -0.88 23.60
N ILE A 132 -9.70 -1.41 24.04
CA ILE A 132 -10.33 -1.05 25.31
C ILE A 132 -9.82 -1.99 26.40
N ASN A 133 -9.33 -1.41 27.49
CA ASN A 133 -8.91 -2.11 28.70
C ASN A 133 -10.13 -2.31 29.60
N LYS A 134 -10.24 -3.51 30.19
CA LYS A 134 -11.33 -3.86 31.11
C LYS A 134 -10.78 -4.37 32.44
N ASP A 135 -11.48 -4.08 33.53
CA ASP A 135 -11.18 -4.65 34.84
C ASP A 135 -11.63 -6.13 34.93
N LYS A 136 -11.40 -6.75 36.09
CA LYS A 136 -11.79 -8.15 36.36
C LYS A 136 -13.31 -8.38 36.32
N ASN A 137 -14.10 -7.31 36.45
CA ASN A 137 -15.56 -7.34 36.44
C ASN A 137 -16.12 -7.03 35.04
N GLY A 138 -15.26 -6.74 34.06
CA GLY A 138 -15.63 -6.40 32.69
C GLY A 138 -15.94 -4.91 32.46
N ASN A 139 -15.74 -4.05 33.46
CA ASN A 139 -15.93 -2.60 33.30
C ASN A 139 -14.77 -2.01 32.48
N GLU A 140 -15.07 -1.09 31.58
CA GLU A 140 -14.07 -0.37 30.80
C GLU A 140 -13.31 0.61 31.70
N THR A 141 -11.98 0.52 31.71
CA THR A 141 -11.11 1.31 32.59
C THR A 141 -10.17 2.24 31.84
N GLY A 142 -10.16 2.15 30.51
CA GLY A 142 -9.41 3.01 29.64
C GLY A 142 -9.24 2.39 28.27
N GLY A 143 -8.59 3.11 27.36
CA GLY A 143 -8.33 2.62 26.02
C GLY A 143 -7.09 3.27 25.42
N GLN A 144 -6.56 2.61 24.39
CA GLN A 144 -5.36 3.06 23.71
C GLN A 144 -5.35 2.65 22.25
N VAL A 145 -4.60 3.39 21.43
CA VAL A 145 -4.31 2.99 20.06
C VAL A 145 -3.31 1.84 20.07
N VAL A 146 -3.61 0.84 19.24
CA VAL A 146 -2.71 -0.27 18.96
C VAL A 146 -2.49 -0.39 17.46
N VAL A 147 -1.41 -1.04 17.08
CA VAL A 147 -1.14 -1.44 15.69
C VAL A 147 -0.97 -2.94 15.61
N GLN A 148 -1.63 -3.55 14.64
CA GLN A 148 -1.52 -4.96 14.33
C GLN A 148 -0.47 -5.15 13.23
N MET A 149 0.44 -6.07 13.50
CA MET A 149 1.48 -6.50 12.57
C MET A 149 0.88 -7.27 11.38
N GLU A 150 1.31 -6.92 10.18
CA GLU A 150 1.07 -7.68 8.96
C GLU A 150 2.31 -8.50 8.53
N LYS A 151 2.12 -9.45 7.61
CA LYS A 151 3.23 -10.27 7.11
C LYS A 151 4.27 -9.40 6.39
N GLY A 152 5.49 -9.39 6.93
CA GLY A 152 6.63 -8.62 6.42
C GLY A 152 6.99 -7.42 7.30
N ASP A 153 6.16 -7.10 8.29
CA ASP A 153 6.42 -6.00 9.20
C ASP A 153 7.63 -6.24 10.10
N ASN A 154 8.31 -5.15 10.40
CA ASN A 154 9.49 -5.14 11.25
C ASN A 154 9.70 -3.74 11.83
N ALA A 155 10.72 -3.59 12.67
CA ALA A 155 11.01 -2.30 13.32
C ALA A 155 11.26 -1.16 12.32
N LYS A 156 11.81 -1.43 11.13
CA LYS A 156 12.05 -0.40 10.10
C LYS A 156 10.75 0.07 9.47
N THR A 157 9.83 -0.86 9.16
CA THR A 157 8.50 -0.49 8.63
C THR A 157 7.68 0.24 9.68
N LEU A 158 7.74 -0.19 10.95
CA LEU A 158 7.07 0.49 12.06
C LEU A 158 7.60 1.91 12.28
N ALA A 159 8.92 2.09 12.26
CA ALA A 159 9.56 3.41 12.37
C ALA A 159 9.04 4.36 11.30
N SER A 160 8.98 3.89 10.06
CA SER A 160 8.49 4.66 8.91
C SER A 160 6.99 4.96 9.03
N TYR A 161 6.19 3.95 9.39
CA TYR A 161 4.74 4.05 9.56
C TYR A 161 4.36 5.07 10.62
N LEU A 162 4.99 5.03 11.80
CA LEU A 162 4.71 5.94 12.92
C LEU A 162 5.45 7.29 12.84
N GLY A 163 6.41 7.43 11.91
CA GLY A 163 7.28 8.61 11.86
C GLY A 163 8.19 8.75 13.08
N VAL A 164 8.69 7.65 13.62
CA VAL A 164 9.56 7.59 14.82
C VAL A 164 10.95 7.06 14.48
N GLY A 165 11.93 7.31 15.36
CA GLY A 165 13.29 6.78 15.18
C GLY A 165 13.35 5.25 15.33
N GLY A 166 14.30 4.61 14.64
CA GLY A 166 14.46 3.15 14.64
C GLY A 166 14.54 2.51 16.03
N LYS A 167 15.28 3.13 16.96
CA LYS A 167 15.36 2.68 18.36
C LYS A 167 14.00 2.65 19.06
N LYS A 168 13.16 3.65 18.80
CA LYS A 168 11.81 3.71 19.37
C LYS A 168 10.92 2.62 18.80
N ALA A 169 11.02 2.38 17.49
CA ALA A 169 10.29 1.30 16.84
C ALA A 169 10.73 -0.08 17.35
N GLU A 170 12.03 -0.31 17.57
CA GLU A 170 12.52 -1.56 18.20
C GLU A 170 11.97 -1.75 19.62
N GLN A 171 11.93 -0.68 20.42
CA GLN A 171 11.31 -0.72 21.75
C GLN A 171 9.83 -1.08 21.67
N LEU A 172 9.07 -0.47 20.76
CA LEU A 172 7.67 -0.79 20.54
C LEU A 172 7.48 -2.24 20.05
N MET A 173 8.31 -2.70 19.11
CA MET A 173 8.30 -4.09 18.64
C MET A 173 8.52 -5.09 19.78
N SER A 174 9.34 -4.74 20.77
CA SER A 174 9.60 -5.63 21.91
C SER A 174 8.40 -5.81 22.85
N THR A 175 7.39 -4.93 22.78
CA THR A 175 6.15 -5.04 23.56
C THR A 175 5.02 -5.76 22.82
N MET A 176 5.29 -6.25 21.60
CA MET A 176 4.33 -6.99 20.78
C MET A 176 3.82 -8.22 21.53
N ASP A 177 2.49 -8.37 21.57
CA ASP A 177 1.87 -9.53 22.16
C ASP A 177 1.85 -10.74 21.21
N LYS A 178 1.36 -11.88 21.70
CA LYS A 178 1.29 -13.13 20.92
C LYS A 178 0.39 -13.05 19.69
N SER A 179 -0.50 -12.05 19.62
CA SER A 179 -1.38 -11.82 18.48
C SER A 179 -0.74 -10.93 17.41
N GLY A 180 0.46 -10.39 17.66
CA GLY A 180 1.10 -9.44 16.77
C GLY A 180 0.63 -8.00 16.99
N THR A 181 -0.02 -7.72 18.12
CA THR A 181 -0.49 -6.37 18.46
C THR A 181 0.55 -5.63 19.29
N ILE A 182 0.84 -4.38 18.92
CA ILE A 182 1.68 -3.46 19.67
C ILE A 182 0.81 -2.34 20.23
N LYS A 183 0.92 -2.10 21.54
CA LYS A 183 0.34 -0.92 22.19
C LYS A 183 1.23 0.29 21.94
N LEU A 184 0.67 1.34 21.35
CA LEU A 184 1.43 2.56 21.09
C LEU A 184 1.56 3.38 22.37
N SER A 185 2.78 3.85 22.64
CA SER A 185 3.06 4.73 23.78
C SER A 185 2.78 6.20 23.43
N ASP A 186 2.46 7.00 24.44
CA ASP A 186 2.01 8.40 24.28
C ASP A 186 3.03 9.34 23.62
N ASP A 187 4.32 8.99 23.63
CA ASP A 187 5.39 9.74 22.96
C ASP A 187 5.45 9.50 21.44
N VAL A 188 4.64 8.60 20.90
CA VAL A 188 4.42 8.49 19.46
C VAL A 188 3.53 9.65 18.99
N PRO A 189 3.83 10.31 17.85
CA PRO A 189 3.06 11.46 17.37
C PRO A 189 1.54 11.23 17.34
N GLY A 190 0.79 12.14 17.95
CA GLY A 190 -0.67 12.09 18.03
C GLY A 190 -1.25 11.05 18.99
N VAL A 191 -0.47 10.06 19.46
CA VAL A 191 -0.99 8.93 20.26
C VAL A 191 -1.50 9.39 21.62
N SER A 192 -0.79 10.28 22.32
CA SER A 192 -1.28 10.82 23.61
C SER A 192 -2.65 11.49 23.46
N ALA A 193 -2.83 12.30 22.42
CA ALA A 193 -4.08 13.00 22.14
C ALA A 193 -5.22 12.03 21.80
N ILE A 194 -4.94 11.00 20.97
CA ILE A 194 -5.90 9.97 20.62
C ILE A 194 -6.29 9.14 21.85
N ASN A 195 -5.32 8.71 22.65
CA ASN A 195 -5.56 7.99 23.90
C ASN A 195 -6.39 8.85 24.85
N GLY A 196 -6.09 10.15 24.96
CA GLY A 196 -6.90 11.11 25.73
C GLY A 196 -8.37 11.13 25.28
N ALA A 197 -8.61 11.25 23.97
CA ALA A 197 -9.95 11.23 23.40
C ALA A 197 -10.72 9.91 23.66
N ILE A 198 -10.02 8.76 23.58
CA ILE A 198 -10.60 7.45 23.89
C ILE A 198 -10.94 7.34 25.37
N ASN A 199 -10.05 7.79 26.26
CA ASN A 199 -10.27 7.72 27.70
C ASN A 199 -11.35 8.69 28.19
N ASP A 200 -11.50 9.84 27.54
CA ASP A 200 -12.62 10.75 27.78
C ASP A 200 -13.97 10.08 27.43
N MET A 201 -14.06 9.40 26.29
CA MET A 201 -15.24 8.62 25.93
C MET A 201 -15.60 7.54 26.95
N ILE A 202 -14.60 6.89 27.55
CA ILE A 202 -14.85 5.83 28.54
C ILE A 202 -15.26 6.44 29.89
N THR A 203 -14.60 7.51 30.31
CA THR A 203 -14.80 8.14 31.63
C THR A 203 -16.09 8.96 31.67
N ASN A 204 -16.37 9.67 30.57
CA ASN A 204 -17.51 10.55 30.40
C ASN A 204 -18.47 9.98 29.34
N SER A 205 -18.75 8.68 29.41
CA SER A 205 -19.55 7.95 28.41
C SER A 205 -20.95 8.55 28.20
N ASP A 206 -21.53 9.16 29.23
CA ASP A 206 -22.78 9.90 29.13
C ASP A 206 -22.71 11.08 28.14
N ASN A 207 -21.53 11.65 27.85
CA ASN A 207 -21.37 12.72 26.86
C ASN A 207 -21.42 12.21 25.40
N TYR A 208 -21.52 10.90 25.18
CA TYR A 208 -21.41 10.27 23.88
C TYR A 208 -22.65 9.42 23.58
N SER A 209 -23.14 9.55 22.35
CA SER A 209 -24.28 8.79 21.86
C SER A 209 -23.82 7.69 20.91
N HIS A 210 -24.26 6.47 21.18
CA HIS A 210 -24.00 5.30 20.34
C HIS A 210 -25.13 5.00 19.36
N ASN A 211 -26.18 5.82 19.33
CA ASN A 211 -27.28 5.68 18.38
C ASN A 211 -27.88 7.05 18.01
N TRP A 212 -28.50 7.11 16.83
CA TRP A 212 -29.15 8.34 16.34
C TRP A 212 -30.27 8.85 17.27
N LEU A 213 -31.01 7.96 17.95
CA LEU A 213 -32.17 8.32 18.79
C LEU A 213 -31.77 8.94 20.13
N GLY A 214 -30.58 8.64 20.63
CA GLY A 214 -30.03 9.15 21.88
C GLY A 214 -29.12 10.36 21.67
N ALA A 215 -29.04 10.91 20.47
CA ALA A 215 -28.34 12.17 20.20
C ALA A 215 -29.30 13.34 20.49
N THR A 216 -29.60 13.58 21.76
CA THR A 216 -30.51 14.66 22.18
C THR A 216 -29.75 15.96 22.45
N GLU A 217 -30.41 17.09 22.24
CA GLU A 217 -29.83 18.45 22.28
C GLU A 217 -29.14 18.82 23.63
N THR A 218 -29.34 18.03 24.68
CA THR A 218 -28.72 18.20 26.01
C THR A 218 -27.19 18.01 26.03
N PHE A 219 -26.59 17.49 24.96
CA PHE A 219 -25.14 17.27 24.84
C PHE A 219 -24.37 18.44 24.17
N GLY A 220 -25.08 19.48 23.67
CA GLY A 220 -24.53 20.52 22.80
C GLY A 220 -23.40 21.37 23.38
N ASP A 221 -23.28 21.48 24.71
CA ASP A 221 -22.34 22.40 25.36
C ASP A 221 -21.18 21.71 26.12
N LYS A 222 -21.11 20.37 26.08
CA LYS A 222 -20.16 19.59 26.92
C LYS A 222 -19.21 18.68 26.15
N ASN A 223 -19.24 18.69 24.83
CA ASN A 223 -18.41 17.82 24.00
C ASN A 223 -17.71 18.60 22.88
N TYR A 224 -16.60 18.09 22.41
CA TYR A 224 -15.83 18.63 21.29
C TYR A 224 -16.37 18.09 19.95
N ASN A 225 -15.84 18.58 18.83
CA ASN A 225 -16.23 18.11 17.51
C ASN A 225 -15.02 17.65 16.68
N CYS A 226 -15.31 17.19 15.46
CA CYS A 226 -14.32 16.68 14.50
C CYS A 226 -13.15 17.65 14.26
N TRP A 227 -13.43 18.95 14.18
CA TRP A 227 -12.41 19.97 13.95
C TRP A 227 -11.52 20.16 15.18
N THR A 228 -12.09 20.28 16.38
CA THR A 228 -11.30 20.34 17.62
C THR A 228 -10.41 19.11 17.76
N CYS A 229 -10.97 17.92 17.46
CA CYS A 229 -10.24 16.66 17.49
C CYS A 229 -9.05 16.65 16.52
N ALA A 230 -9.30 16.95 15.25
CA ALA A 230 -8.28 16.88 14.21
C ALA A 230 -7.12 17.85 14.46
N LEU A 231 -7.42 19.10 14.88
CA LEU A 231 -6.39 20.08 15.18
C LEU A 231 -5.55 19.68 16.40
N ALA A 232 -6.21 19.27 17.50
CA ALA A 232 -5.50 18.89 18.72
C ALA A 232 -4.59 17.68 18.51
N VAL A 233 -5.12 16.61 17.89
CA VAL A 233 -4.33 15.39 17.63
C VAL A 233 -3.12 15.67 16.73
N THR A 234 -3.29 16.45 15.66
CA THR A 234 -2.19 16.74 14.73
C THR A 234 -1.13 17.67 15.31
N GLN A 235 -1.49 18.45 16.34
CA GLN A 235 -0.56 19.26 17.13
C GLN A 235 0.04 18.48 18.31
N GLY A 236 -0.39 17.24 18.54
CA GLY A 236 0.04 16.42 19.69
C GLY A 236 -0.53 16.90 21.02
N GLU A 237 -1.62 17.67 20.99
CA GLU A 237 -2.30 18.24 22.15
C GLU A 237 -3.55 17.43 22.49
N THR A 238 -3.84 17.27 23.78
CA THR A 238 -5.12 16.67 24.21
C THR A 238 -6.27 17.55 23.74
N PRO A 239 -7.31 17.01 23.07
CA PRO A 239 -8.47 17.80 22.71
C PRO A 239 -9.11 18.44 23.94
N ASP A 240 -9.46 19.73 23.84
CA ASP A 240 -10.33 20.35 24.83
C ASP A 240 -11.73 19.79 24.66
N PHE A 241 -12.08 18.83 25.52
CA PHE A 241 -13.34 18.09 25.44
C PHE A 241 -14.58 18.94 25.68
N SER A 242 -14.43 20.20 26.11
CA SER A 242 -15.52 21.16 26.29
C SER A 242 -15.66 22.16 25.13
N LYS A 243 -14.75 22.12 24.14
CA LYS A 243 -14.63 23.16 23.12
C LYS A 243 -15.08 22.70 21.73
N ILE A 244 -15.95 23.53 21.15
CA ILE A 244 -16.41 23.41 19.77
C ILE A 244 -15.61 24.38 18.89
N THR A 245 -14.87 23.83 17.93
CA THR A 245 -14.23 24.62 16.88
C THR A 245 -15.25 24.89 15.78
N SER A 246 -15.35 26.12 15.28
CA SER A 246 -16.20 26.43 14.13
C SER A 246 -15.51 26.07 12.81
N GLN A 247 -16.30 25.87 11.76
CA GLN A 247 -15.79 25.65 10.39
C GLN A 247 -14.81 26.76 9.95
N SER A 248 -15.12 28.02 10.23
CA SER A 248 -14.26 29.16 9.87
C SER A 248 -12.95 29.16 10.65
N SER A 249 -12.98 28.83 11.95
CA SER A 249 -11.78 28.69 12.77
C SER A 249 -10.90 27.54 12.30
N PHE A 250 -11.48 26.39 11.96
CA PHE A 250 -10.75 25.25 11.39
C PHE A 250 -10.06 25.62 10.07
N ILE A 251 -10.82 26.23 9.14
CA ILE A 251 -10.27 26.67 7.85
C ILE A 251 -9.14 27.68 8.04
N SER A 252 -9.32 28.65 8.95
CA SER A 252 -8.30 29.65 9.27
C SER A 252 -7.03 29.01 9.83
N ASP A 253 -7.18 28.07 10.76
CA ASP A 253 -6.04 27.39 11.39
C ASP A 253 -5.27 26.55 10.35
N ILE A 254 -5.96 25.77 9.52
CA ILE A 254 -5.34 25.01 8.43
C ILE A 254 -4.56 25.93 7.48
N LYS A 255 -5.14 27.06 7.07
CA LYS A 255 -4.46 28.02 6.16
C LYS A 255 -3.20 28.63 6.78
N ASN A 256 -3.29 29.00 8.05
CA ASN A 256 -2.23 29.75 8.71
C ASN A 256 -1.11 28.84 9.23
N ASN A 257 -1.45 27.65 9.73
CA ASN A 257 -0.55 26.81 10.50
C ASN A 257 -0.17 25.49 9.82
N TYR A 258 -0.76 25.15 8.67
CA TYR A 258 -0.48 23.91 7.96
C TYR A 258 -0.01 24.12 6.52
N THR A 259 0.71 23.12 6.01
CA THR A 259 1.14 23.02 4.62
C THR A 259 0.30 21.96 3.92
N ASN A 260 -0.29 22.30 2.78
CA ASN A 260 -1.00 21.32 1.95
C ASN A 260 0.02 20.32 1.36
N VAL A 261 -0.20 19.04 1.62
CA VAL A 261 0.67 17.94 1.15
C VAL A 261 -0.07 16.97 0.22
N SER A 262 -1.28 17.31 -0.21
CA SER A 262 -2.18 16.42 -0.96
C SER A 262 -1.59 15.90 -2.27
N SER A 263 -0.71 16.66 -2.90
CA SER A 263 -0.03 16.27 -4.14
C SER A 263 1.04 15.20 -3.95
N ASP A 264 1.43 14.91 -2.71
CA ASP A 264 2.55 14.02 -2.38
C ASP A 264 2.19 13.12 -1.18
N PRO A 265 1.58 11.95 -1.44
CA PRO A 265 1.21 10.99 -0.39
C PRO A 265 2.38 10.50 0.47
N SER A 266 3.63 10.60 -0.02
CA SER A 266 4.81 10.22 0.78
C SER A 266 5.03 11.13 1.99
N LYS A 267 4.41 12.31 2.00
CA LYS A 267 4.45 13.27 3.11
C LYS A 267 3.34 13.03 4.14
N PHE A 268 2.45 12.07 3.94
CA PHE A 268 1.42 11.77 4.92
C PHE A 268 2.06 11.09 6.14
N GLN A 269 1.75 11.58 7.32
CA GLN A 269 2.38 11.22 8.58
C GLN A 269 1.32 10.79 9.58
N PHE A 270 1.52 9.61 10.16
CA PHE A 270 0.70 9.08 11.24
C PHE A 270 0.53 10.12 12.35
N GLY A 271 -0.72 10.37 12.73
CA GLY A 271 -1.05 11.26 13.85
C GLY A 271 -0.74 12.74 13.63
N LYS A 272 -0.21 13.13 12.45
CA LYS A 272 0.19 14.51 12.13
C LYS A 272 -0.51 15.09 10.92
N THR A 273 -0.87 14.28 9.93
CA THR A 273 -1.56 14.79 8.75
C THR A 273 -3.06 14.95 9.03
N ALA A 274 -3.54 16.19 9.04
CA ALA A 274 -4.96 16.50 9.05
C ALA A 274 -5.58 16.23 7.68
N ILE A 275 -6.81 15.72 7.67
CA ILE A 275 -7.61 15.49 6.48
C ILE A 275 -8.89 16.31 6.60
N SER A 276 -9.17 17.15 5.61
CA SER A 276 -10.41 17.90 5.48
C SER A 276 -11.34 17.27 4.46
N PHE A 277 -12.62 17.23 4.81
CA PHE A 277 -13.67 16.73 3.95
C PHE A 277 -14.74 17.80 3.77
N GLY A 278 -15.38 17.77 2.61
CA GLY A 278 -16.56 18.54 2.31
C GLY A 278 -17.80 17.67 2.27
N SER A 279 -18.96 18.32 2.36
CA SER A 279 -20.25 17.72 2.05
C SER A 279 -21.14 18.76 1.40
N ARG A 280 -22.15 18.31 0.64
CA ARG A 280 -23.18 19.20 0.15
C ARG A 280 -24.17 19.47 1.26
N ARG A 281 -24.44 20.75 1.52
CA ARG A 281 -25.60 21.16 2.31
C ARG A 281 -26.85 21.16 1.41
N ASP A 282 -28.02 21.30 2.01
CA ASP A 282 -29.31 21.49 1.30
C ASP A 282 -29.76 20.32 0.40
N PHE A 283 -29.84 19.10 0.93
CA PHE A 283 -30.34 17.92 0.20
C PHE A 283 -29.61 17.65 -1.13
N GLY A 284 -28.35 18.12 -1.24
CA GLY A 284 -27.51 17.92 -2.43
C GLY A 284 -27.59 19.02 -3.49
N LEU A 285 -28.30 20.12 -3.23
CA LEU A 285 -28.46 21.25 -4.16
C LEU A 285 -27.44 22.38 -3.95
N GLY A 286 -26.83 22.48 -2.77
CA GLY A 286 -25.84 23.50 -2.45
C GLY A 286 -24.41 23.18 -2.92
N ASP A 287 -23.53 24.18 -2.81
CA ASP A 287 -22.10 24.01 -3.00
C ASP A 287 -21.53 23.06 -1.94
N VAL A 288 -20.43 22.39 -2.30
CA VAL A 288 -19.71 21.54 -1.35
C VAL A 288 -18.88 22.44 -0.45
N GLU A 289 -19.13 22.35 0.85
CA GLU A 289 -18.40 23.10 1.86
C GLU A 289 -17.64 22.17 2.79
N VAL A 290 -16.51 22.64 3.35
CA VAL A 290 -15.77 21.92 4.39
C VAL A 290 -16.70 21.61 5.56
N SER A 291 -16.90 20.33 5.84
CA SER A 291 -17.89 19.87 6.81
C SER A 291 -17.29 18.99 7.90
N HIS A 292 -16.06 18.48 7.70
CA HIS A 292 -15.49 17.49 8.60
C HIS A 292 -13.96 17.50 8.58
N GLY A 293 -13.37 17.03 9.69
CA GLY A 293 -11.93 16.87 9.88
C GLY A 293 -11.60 15.49 10.46
N ALA A 294 -10.50 14.90 10.00
CA ALA A 294 -9.95 13.66 10.55
C ALA A 294 -8.42 13.71 10.55
N VAL A 295 -7.78 12.68 11.10
CA VAL A 295 -6.32 12.54 11.15
C VAL A 295 -5.89 11.27 10.46
N TYR A 296 -4.89 11.35 9.59
CA TYR A 296 -4.30 10.19 8.94
C TYR A 296 -3.59 9.28 9.94
N LEU A 297 -3.89 7.99 9.91
CA LEU A 297 -3.25 6.97 10.74
C LEU A 297 -2.45 5.96 9.95
N GLY A 298 -2.18 6.20 8.66
CA GLY A 298 -1.42 5.26 7.84
C GLY A 298 -2.29 4.49 6.87
N LYS A 299 -1.62 3.58 6.17
CA LYS A 299 -2.17 2.72 5.13
C LYS A 299 -1.70 1.29 5.43
N SER A 300 -2.58 0.31 5.23
CA SER A 300 -2.30 -1.13 5.31
C SER A 300 -1.92 -1.69 3.95
N LYS A 301 -1.30 -2.88 3.95
CA LYS A 301 -0.69 -3.48 2.77
C LYS A 301 -1.65 -3.66 1.59
N ASP A 302 -2.91 -3.92 1.88
CA ASP A 302 -3.98 -4.07 0.88
C ASP A 302 -4.41 -2.75 0.21
N GLY A 303 -3.88 -1.61 0.66
CA GLY A 303 -4.22 -0.30 0.15
C GLY A 303 -5.14 0.52 1.06
N THR A 304 -5.66 -0.05 2.14
CA THR A 304 -6.65 0.59 2.99
C THR A 304 -6.03 1.70 3.82
N VAL A 305 -6.53 2.92 3.64
CA VAL A 305 -6.12 4.07 4.47
C VAL A 305 -6.98 4.14 5.72
N TYR A 306 -6.35 4.33 6.87
CA TYR A 306 -7.00 4.50 8.15
C TYR A 306 -6.94 5.95 8.62
N VAL A 307 -8.00 6.38 9.30
CA VAL A 307 -8.12 7.71 9.86
C VAL A 307 -8.67 7.64 11.28
N PHE A 308 -8.19 8.54 12.13
CA PHE A 308 -8.83 8.84 13.41
C PHE A 308 -9.86 9.95 13.18
N THR A 309 -11.10 9.71 13.55
CA THR A 309 -12.20 10.64 13.29
C THR A 309 -13.19 10.64 14.43
N LYS A 310 -13.81 11.78 14.69
CA LYS A 310 -14.97 11.91 15.57
C LYS A 310 -16.13 12.44 14.74
N ASN A 311 -17.23 11.70 14.64
CA ASN A 311 -18.35 12.12 13.80
C ASN A 311 -19.22 13.13 14.57
N GLY A 312 -19.23 14.39 14.15
CA GLY A 312 -20.02 15.43 14.81
C GLY A 312 -19.71 15.64 16.29
N PHE A 313 -20.72 16.04 17.07
CA PHE A 313 -20.60 16.36 18.50
C PHE A 313 -20.77 15.13 19.39
N TYR A 314 -21.72 14.26 19.04
CA TYR A 314 -22.22 13.24 19.95
C TYR A 314 -21.57 11.88 19.77
N TYR A 315 -21.06 11.56 18.57
CA TYR A 315 -20.52 10.23 18.36
C TYR A 315 -19.13 10.08 19.00
N PRO A 316 -18.80 8.87 19.47
CA PRO A 316 -17.48 8.56 19.99
C PRO A 316 -16.38 8.78 18.93
N PRO A 317 -15.16 9.15 19.34
CA PRO A 317 -14.02 9.07 18.45
C PRO A 317 -13.76 7.61 18.06
N GLN A 318 -13.31 7.40 16.83
CA GLN A 318 -13.07 6.07 16.29
C GLN A 318 -11.91 6.07 15.30
N ILE A 319 -11.35 4.88 15.09
CA ILE A 319 -10.51 4.59 13.94
C ILE A 319 -11.41 4.01 12.85
N SER A 320 -11.45 4.67 11.70
CA SER A 320 -12.25 4.25 10.55
C SER A 320 -11.38 4.16 9.31
N THR A 321 -11.90 3.52 8.26
CA THR A 321 -11.24 3.58 6.95
C THR A 321 -11.58 4.90 6.27
N LEU A 322 -10.65 5.44 5.47
CA LEU A 322 -10.90 6.62 4.66
C LEU A 322 -12.12 6.43 3.76
N LYS A 323 -12.31 5.21 3.21
CA LYS A 323 -13.46 4.86 2.38
C LYS A 323 -14.79 5.04 3.15
N ALA A 324 -14.86 4.56 4.39
CA ALA A 324 -16.05 4.72 5.23
C ALA A 324 -16.29 6.19 5.58
N THR A 325 -15.25 6.93 5.97
CA THR A 325 -15.38 8.38 6.25
C THR A 325 -15.82 9.17 5.02
N VAL A 326 -15.31 8.86 3.82
CA VAL A 326 -15.75 9.50 2.57
C VAL A 326 -17.20 9.16 2.24
N SER A 327 -17.71 8.00 2.63
CA SER A 327 -19.12 7.68 2.39
C SER A 327 -20.09 8.57 3.17
N GLU A 328 -19.63 9.11 4.31
CA GLU A 328 -20.38 10.06 5.14
C GLU A 328 -20.07 11.52 4.75
N TYR A 329 -18.80 11.81 4.42
CA TYR A 329 -18.29 13.16 4.15
C TYR A 329 -17.54 13.19 2.81
N ASN A 330 -18.30 13.24 1.71
CA ASN A 330 -17.76 13.26 0.34
C ASN A 330 -17.73 14.67 -0.24
N PRO A 331 -16.58 15.17 -0.75
CA PRO A 331 -15.29 14.51 -0.94
C PRO A 331 -14.24 14.91 0.09
N VAL A 332 -13.08 14.22 0.06
CA VAL A 332 -11.84 14.84 0.54
C VAL A 332 -11.65 16.17 -0.20
N MET A 333 -11.51 17.27 0.53
CA MET A 333 -11.62 18.61 -0.01
C MET A 333 -10.63 19.55 0.67
N GLY A 334 -10.00 20.40 -0.14
CA GLY A 334 -9.15 21.46 0.36
C GLY A 334 -9.95 22.58 1.00
N VAL A 335 -9.29 23.34 1.89
CA VAL A 335 -9.94 24.44 2.62
C VAL A 335 -10.26 25.66 1.75
N ASN A 336 -9.92 25.64 0.45
CA ASN A 336 -10.44 26.59 -0.55
C ASN A 336 -11.44 25.95 -1.53
N GLY A 337 -11.96 24.75 -1.23
CA GLY A 337 -12.94 24.05 -2.06
C GLY A 337 -12.33 23.14 -3.14
N GLU A 338 -11.02 22.91 -3.13
CA GLU A 338 -10.36 22.08 -4.13
C GLU A 338 -10.59 20.58 -3.85
N LYS A 339 -11.34 19.88 -4.70
CA LYS A 339 -11.57 18.43 -4.54
C LYS A 339 -10.26 17.66 -4.63
N GLY A 340 -10.07 16.70 -3.72
CA GLY A 340 -8.88 15.85 -3.62
C GLY A 340 -7.68 16.50 -2.92
N ASN A 341 -7.74 17.80 -2.58
CA ASN A 341 -6.61 18.53 -1.97
C ASN A 341 -6.78 18.76 -0.46
N GLY A 342 -7.26 17.73 0.25
CA GLY A 342 -7.66 17.82 1.64
C GLY A 342 -6.60 17.42 2.69
N TYR A 343 -5.32 17.23 2.34
CA TYR A 343 -4.30 16.73 3.27
C TYR A 343 -3.31 17.82 3.69
N TYR A 344 -3.07 17.93 5.00
CA TYR A 344 -2.33 19.05 5.60
C TYR A 344 -1.41 18.59 6.72
N ASN A 345 -0.13 18.98 6.68
CA ASN A 345 0.81 18.79 7.79
C ASN A 345 1.03 20.09 8.55
N PRO A 346 1.14 20.08 9.89
CA PRO A 346 1.56 21.25 10.65
C PRO A 346 2.87 21.84 10.12
N LYS A 347 3.00 23.17 10.12
CA LYS A 347 4.23 23.88 9.70
C LYS A 347 5.37 23.77 10.71
N ARG A 348 5.09 23.28 11.92
CA ARG A 348 6.04 23.20 13.04
C ARG A 348 6.16 21.77 13.53
#